data_AF-A0AAU7J9A1-F1
#
_entry.id   AF-A0AAU7J9A1-F1
#
_cell.length_a   1.000
_cell.length_b   1.000
_cell.length_c   1.000
_cell.angle_alpha   90.00
_cell.angle_beta   90.00
_cell.angle_gamma   90.00
#
_symmetry.space_group_name_H-M   'P 1'
#
loop_
_entity.id
_entity.type
_entity.pdbx_description
1 polymer ?
#
loop_
_entity_poly.entity_id
_entity_poly.type
_entity_poly.pdbx_seq_one_letter_code
_entity_poly.pdbx_strand_id
1 'polypeptide(L)' 'MMNVQYMDWLDRPAVAVAGSRYVLADKGLPWTRLTHAAALDAAPLSEDAFRARFSDWDLPPLPRRGGPRFQRATGPA' A
#
# COMPACT_ATOMS: atom_id res chain seq x y z
N MET A 1 10.28 -15.17 -7.67
CA MET A 1 9.74 -14.74 -6.37
C MET A 1 9.50 -13.24 -6.41
N MET A 2 8.38 -12.77 -5.88
CA MET A 2 8.02 -11.35 -5.91
C MET A 2 8.51 -10.72 -4.59
N ASN A 3 9.54 -9.87 -4.65
CA ASN A 3 10.07 -9.20 -3.45
C ASN A 3 9.11 -8.08 -3.05
N VAL A 4 8.37 -8.31 -1.96
CA VAL A 4 7.53 -7.31 -1.30
C VAL A 4 8.30 -6.81 -0.08
N GLN A 5 8.41 -5.49 0.05
CA GLN A 5 9.03 -4.84 1.20
C GLN A 5 8.00 -3.94 1.87
N TYR A 6 7.84 -4.04 3.18
CA TYR A 6 6.87 -3.23 3.95
C TYR A 6 7.52 -1.92 4.40
N MET A 7 6.73 -0.84 4.51
CA MET A 7 7.21 0.49 4.91
C MET A 7 6.25 1.13 5.93
N ASP A 8 6.75 2.01 6.79
CA ASP A 8 5.97 2.76 7.79
C ASP A 8 5.68 4.20 7.31
N TRP A 9 4.41 4.64 7.24
CA TRP A 9 4.10 6.05 6.88
C TRP A 9 3.00 6.71 7.74
N LEU A 10 3.08 6.50 9.07
CA LEU A 10 2.32 7.22 10.11
C LEU A 10 0.82 6.89 10.12
N ASP A 11 0.51 5.73 10.72
CA ASP A 11 -0.82 5.15 10.99
C ASP A 11 -1.57 4.55 9.82
N ARG A 12 -0.91 4.39 8.69
CA ARG A 12 -1.48 3.75 7.50
C ARG A 12 -0.54 2.67 6.96
N PRO A 13 -1.06 1.55 6.47
CA PRO A 13 -0.24 0.48 5.91
C PRO A 13 0.30 0.88 4.52
N ALA A 14 1.59 0.62 4.30
CA ALA A 14 2.28 0.84 3.03
C ALA A 14 3.12 -0.38 2.62
N VAL A 15 3.20 -0.63 1.31
CA VAL A 15 4.00 -1.71 0.72
C VAL A 15 4.75 -1.25 -0.53
N ALA A 16 5.98 -1.70 -0.69
CA ALA A 16 6.76 -1.57 -1.91
C ALA A 16 6.78 -2.91 -2.66
N VAL A 17 6.28 -2.90 -3.89
CA VAL A 17 6.21 -4.08 -4.76
C VAL A 17 6.89 -3.75 -6.08
N ALA A 18 7.94 -4.52 -6.41
CA ALA A 18 8.65 -4.42 -7.68
C ALA A 18 9.05 -2.99 -8.09
N GLY A 19 9.53 -2.19 -7.13
CA GLY A 19 9.99 -0.81 -7.32
C GLY A 19 8.90 0.26 -7.28
N SER A 20 7.63 -0.11 -7.08
CA SER A 20 6.52 0.84 -6.87
C SER A 20 6.03 0.79 -5.43
N ARG A 21 5.71 1.95 -4.85
CA ARG A 21 5.19 2.07 -3.48
C ARG A 21 3.66 2.26 -3.52
N TYR A 22 2.97 1.61 -2.60
CA TYR A 22 1.52 1.57 -2.51
C TYR A 22 1.07 1.80 -1.07
N VAL A 23 -0.15 2.31 -0.93
CA VAL A 23 -0.63 2.78 0.36
C VAL A 23 -2.14 2.71 0.52
N LEU A 24 -2.63 2.50 1.75
CA LEU A 24 -4.05 2.64 2.08
C LEU A 24 -4.31 3.96 2.77
N ALA A 25 -5.22 4.76 2.21
CA ALA A 25 -5.67 5.99 2.84
C ALA A 25 -6.63 5.71 4.02
N ASP A 26 -7.47 4.68 3.88
CA ASP A 26 -8.46 4.27 4.87
C ASP A 26 -8.62 2.74 4.90
N LYS A 27 -9.18 2.23 6.00
CA LYS A 27 -9.44 0.79 6.19
C LYS A 27 -10.39 0.26 5.10
N GLY A 28 -10.06 -0.89 4.52
CA GLY A 28 -10.89 -1.56 3.50
C GLY A 28 -10.90 -0.92 2.11
N LEU A 29 -10.24 0.23 1.89
CA LEU A 29 -10.07 0.81 0.55
C LEU A 29 -8.99 0.07 -0.26
N PRO A 30 -8.96 0.20 -1.59
CA PRO A 30 -7.90 -0.39 -2.41
C PRO A 30 -6.55 0.33 -2.26
N TRP A 31 -5.46 -0.39 -2.57
CA TRP A 31 -4.10 0.13 -2.63
C TRP A 31 -3.94 1.29 -3.63
N THR A 32 -3.46 2.43 -3.15
CA THR A 32 -3.16 3.62 -3.96
C THR A 32 -1.66 3.72 -4.23
N ARG A 33 -1.26 3.91 -5.50
CA ARG A 33 0.15 4.02 -5.88
C ARG A 33 0.70 5.41 -5.52
N LEU A 34 1.84 5.44 -4.85
CA LEU A 34 2.55 6.68 -4.52
C LEU A 34 3.61 7.03 -5.57
N THR A 35 3.85 8.32 -5.74
CA THR A 35 5.02 8.83 -6.45
C THR A 35 6.25 8.70 -5.54
N HIS A 36 7.44 8.52 -6.13
CA HIS A 36 8.67 8.28 -5.36
C HIS A 36 8.97 9.42 -4.36
N ALA A 37 8.62 10.66 -4.71
CA ALA A 37 8.79 11.84 -3.87
C ALA A 37 7.92 11.83 -2.60
N ALA A 38 6.74 11.22 -2.64
CA ALA A 38 5.81 11.20 -1.50
C ALA A 38 6.17 10.15 -0.43
N ALA A 39 7.20 9.33 -0.67
CA ALA A 39 7.49 8.16 0.14
C ALA A 39 8.94 8.11 0.65
N LEU A 40 9.59 9.26 0.78
CA LEU A 40 11.02 9.36 1.09
C LEU A 40 11.36 9.23 2.59
N ASP A 41 10.40 9.43 3.49
CA ASP A 41 10.65 9.41 4.95
C ASP A 41 10.19 8.13 5.67
N ALA A 42 9.90 7.07 4.93
CA ALA A 42 9.39 5.82 5.50
C ALA A 42 10.52 4.81 5.81
N ALA A 43 10.59 4.34 7.05
CA ALA A 43 11.47 3.23 7.41
C ALA A 43 10.86 1.89 6.98
N PRO A 44 11.65 0.95 6.43
CA PRO A 44 11.16 -0.38 6.13
C PRO A 44 10.87 -1.17 7.40
N LEU A 45 9.78 -1.93 7.40
CA LEU A 45 9.42 -2.86 8.47
C LEU A 45 9.63 -4.31 8.00
N SER A 46 9.88 -5.21 8.95
CA SER A 46 9.69 -6.64 8.70
C SER A 46 8.21 -6.95 8.49
N GLU A 47 7.91 -8.06 7.80
CA GLU A 47 6.53 -8.49 7.61
C GLU A 47 5.80 -8.70 8.94
N ASP A 48 6.46 -9.30 9.93
CA ASP A 48 5.88 -9.53 11.26
C ASP A 48 5.53 -8.22 11.98
N ALA A 49 6.43 -7.24 11.96
CA ALA A 49 6.20 -5.93 12.58
C ALA A 49 5.05 -5.18 11.89
N PHE A 50 4.97 -5.28 10.56
CA PHE A 50 3.88 -4.70 9.78
C PHE A 50 2.54 -5.35 10.13
N ARG A 51 2.46 -6.69 10.16
CA ARG A 51 1.23 -7.41 10.49
C ARG A 51 0.78 -7.17 11.93
N ALA A 52 1.71 -7.09 12.87
CA ALA A 52 1.40 -6.76 14.26
C ALA A 52 0.85 -5.34 14.40
N ARG A 53 1.42 -4.36 13.69
CA ARG A 53 0.99 -2.96 13.77
C ARG A 53 -0.37 -2.71 13.12
N PHE A 54 -0.64 -3.36 11.99
CA PHE A 54 -1.87 -3.18 11.22
C PHE A 54 -2.84 -4.38 11.38
N SER A 55 -2.79 -5.07 12.52
CA SER A 55 -3.66 -6.24 12.79
C SER A 55 -5.14 -5.91 12.74
N ASP A 56 -5.52 -4.68 13.11
CA ASP A 56 -6.89 -4.19 13.12
C ASP A 56 -7.34 -3.57 11.78
N TRP A 57 -6.53 -3.74 10.73
CA TRP A 57 -6.86 -3.32 9.38
C TRP A 57 -7.26 -4.53 8.54
N ASP A 58 -8.43 -4.45 7.89
CA ASP A 58 -8.80 -5.41 6.85
C ASP A 58 -8.03 -5.07 5.55
N LEU A 59 -6.83 -5.62 5.43
CA LEU A 59 -5.92 -5.31 4.33
C LEU A 59 -6.38 -6.02 3.03
N PRO A 60 -6.69 -5.28 1.95
CA PRO A 60 -6.97 -5.90 0.66
C PRO A 60 -5.73 -6.64 0.12
N PRO A 61 -5.94 -7.58 -0.83
CA PRO A 61 -4.84 -8.33 -1.44
C PRO A 61 -3.78 -7.39 -2.04
N LEU A 62 -2.51 -7.81 -1.93
CA LEU A 62 -1.37 -7.02 -2.37
C LEU A 62 -1.49 -6.60 -3.84
N PRO A 63 -1.07 -5.37 -4.18
CA PRO A 63 -1.11 -4.90 -5.55
C PRO A 63 -0.14 -5.72 -6.41
N ARG A 64 -0.66 -6.35 -7.47
CA ARG A 64 0.15 -7.09 -8.43
C ARG A 64 0.89 -6.14 -9.37
N ARG A 65 2.01 -6.60 -9.93
CA ARG A 65 2.79 -5.86 -10.95
C ARG A 65 1.86 -5.66 -12.16
N GLY A 66 1.27 -4.47 -12.28
CA GLY A 66 0.26 -4.15 -13.32
C GLY A 66 -1.21 -4.12 -12.86
N GLY A 67 -1.49 -3.92 -11.57
CA GLY A 67 -2.86 -3.78 -11.05
C GLY A 67 -3.68 -2.66 -11.72
N PRO A 68 -5.02 -2.78 -11.73
CA PRO A 68 -5.91 -2.13 -12.67
C PRO A 68 -5.76 -0.61 -12.66
N ARG A 69 -5.77 -0.02 -13.87
CA ARG A 69 -6.02 1.40 -14.12
C ARG A 69 -7.16 1.79 -13.17
N PHE A 70 -6.90 2.65 -12.19
CA PHE A 70 -7.91 3.17 -11.27
C PHE A 70 -9.14 3.49 -12.13
N GLN A 71 -10.19 2.67 -12.05
CA GLN A 71 -11.47 3.07 -12.59
C GLN A 71 -11.83 4.24 -11.68
N ARG A 72 -11.62 5.45 -12.20
CA ARG A 72 -12.32 6.64 -11.71
C ARG A 72 -13.74 6.15 -11.48
N ALA A 73 -14.19 6.19 -10.23
CA ALA A 73 -15.61 6.21 -9.94
C ALA A 73 -16.13 7.47 -10.65
N THR A 74 -16.46 7.29 -11.92
CA THR A 74 -17.20 8.27 -12.69
C THR A 74 -18.59 8.09 -12.13
N GLY A 75 -18.92 8.94 -11.16
CA GLY A 75 -20.27 9.00 -10.60
C GLY A 75 -21.28 9.16 -11.74
N PRO A 76 -22.50 8.64 -11.57
CA PRO A 76 -23.54 8.81 -12.58
C PRO A 76 -23.79 10.31 -12.77
N ALA A 77 -23.74 10.74 -14.03
CA ALA A 77 -24.25 12.04 -14.47
C ALA A 77 -25.78 12.02 -14.50
#